data_AF-A0A9D0IED1-F1
#
_entry.id   AF-A0A9D0IED1-F1
#
_cell.length_a   1.000
_cell.length_b   1.000
_cell.length_c   1.000
_cell.angle_alpha   90.00
_cell.angle_beta   90.00
_cell.angle_gamma   90.00
#
_symmetry.space_group_name_H-M   'P 1'
#
loop_
_entity.id
_entity.type
_entity.pdbx_description
1 polymer ?
#
loop_
_entity_poly.entity_id
_entity_poly.type
_entity_poly.pdbx_seq_one_letter_code
_entity_poly.pdbx_strand_id
1 'polypeptide(L)'
;MLNRDDNERTEPVLQTTTLQPAGDEPVDPVLSEATLNQLERIAEPVASTTKGIPAPGVLPVRAEDKRVVNGQTDINQLAPFRYPWAWKYFLNANRNHWTPLDINMTQDVHDYHHTLTPQERHVYENVLSYLTTSDILAMRNIGLAVMEKMSAPELQIYQARQVYEEALHTWTYQHCIETIGLDQGEIYNRYRV
;
A
#
# COMPACT_ATOMS: atom_id res chain seq x y z
N MET A 1 -31.99 45.30 42.59
CA MET A 1 -32.66 44.14 43.21
C MET A 1 -33.37 43.39 42.08
N LEU A 2 -33.04 42.11 41.87
CA LEU A 2 -33.73 41.09 41.02
C LEU A 2 -33.56 41.22 39.49
N ASN A 3 -32.64 40.46 38.86
CA ASN A 3 -32.72 39.05 38.38
C ASN A 3 -33.48 38.87 37.04
N ARG A 4 -32.79 38.42 35.98
CA ARG A 4 -32.97 37.09 35.36
C ARG A 4 -32.21 36.94 34.02
N ASP A 5 -31.50 35.81 33.97
CA ASP A 5 -31.28 34.89 32.85
C ASP A 5 -30.73 35.42 31.52
N ASP A 6 -29.53 34.93 31.16
CA ASP A 6 -29.29 34.35 29.82
C ASP A 6 -27.99 33.50 29.82
N ASN A 7 -28.21 32.22 30.14
CA ASN A 7 -27.71 31.02 29.47
C ASN A 7 -26.24 30.97 28.99
N GLU A 8 -25.43 30.23 29.74
CA GLU A 8 -24.12 29.71 29.34
C GLU A 8 -24.21 28.87 28.05
N ARG A 9 -23.48 29.28 27.02
CA ARG A 9 -22.96 28.36 25.99
C ARG A 9 -21.44 28.42 26.05
N THR A 10 -20.84 27.41 26.66
CA THR A 10 -19.41 27.14 26.62
C THR A 10 -19.06 26.48 25.28
N GLU A 11 -18.51 27.27 24.36
CA GLU A 11 -17.74 26.74 23.23
C GLU A 11 -16.38 26.24 23.75
N PRO A 12 -15.90 25.04 23.37
CA PRO A 12 -14.59 24.58 23.80
C PRO A 12 -13.49 25.35 23.06
N VAL A 13 -12.63 26.03 23.82
CA VAL A 13 -11.41 26.68 23.31
C VAL A 13 -10.46 25.61 22.80
N LEU A 14 -10.25 25.57 21.47
CA LEU A 14 -9.21 24.74 20.85
C LEU A 14 -7.84 25.32 21.22
N GLN A 15 -7.10 24.67 22.12
CA GLN A 15 -5.70 25.02 22.38
C GLN A 15 -4.87 24.74 21.13
N THR A 16 -4.43 25.81 20.47
CA THR A 16 -3.48 25.74 19.35
C THR A 16 -2.11 25.45 19.93
N THR A 17 -1.67 24.19 19.88
CA THR A 17 -0.27 23.84 20.11
C THR A 17 0.50 24.28 18.87
N THR A 18 1.34 25.31 19.00
CA THR A 18 2.28 25.69 17.94
C THR A 18 3.28 24.56 17.73
N LEU A 19 3.12 23.82 16.63
CA LEU A 19 4.14 22.89 16.14
C LEU A 19 5.35 23.72 15.70
N GLN A 20 6.49 23.45 16.32
CA GLN A 20 7.77 23.97 15.86
C GLN A 20 8.11 23.34 14.49
N PRO A 21 8.69 24.11 13.55
CA PRO A 21 9.06 23.55 12.25
C PRO A 21 10.15 22.49 12.45
N ALA A 22 9.92 21.31 11.89
CA ALA A 22 10.94 20.27 11.79
C ALA A 22 12.13 20.85 11.00
N GLY A 23 13.34 20.69 11.52
CA GLY A 23 14.56 21.13 10.84
C GLY A 23 14.75 20.40 9.51
N ASP A 24 15.29 21.13 8.52
CA ASP A 24 15.68 20.66 7.19
C ASP A 24 16.88 19.69 7.25
N GLU A 25 16.75 18.55 7.92
CA GLU A 25 17.64 17.43 7.62
C GLU A 25 17.07 16.62 6.45
N PRO A 26 17.88 16.32 5.41
CA PRO A 26 17.43 15.46 4.34
C PRO A 26 17.12 14.09 4.92
N VAL A 27 15.84 13.72 4.90
CA VAL A 27 15.40 12.37 5.24
C VAL A 27 15.90 11.47 4.13
N ASP A 28 17.06 10.84 4.33
CA ASP A 28 17.57 9.82 3.42
C ASP A 28 16.52 8.70 3.35
N PRO A 29 15.85 8.47 2.21
CA PRO A 29 14.73 7.53 2.11
C PRO A 29 15.21 6.07 2.16
N VAL A 30 16.52 5.84 2.20
CA VAL A 30 17.13 4.52 2.19
C VAL A 30 17.44 4.10 3.63
N LEU A 31 16.71 3.09 4.12
CA LEU A 31 17.02 2.42 5.39
C LEU A 31 18.48 1.95 5.36
N SER A 32 19.26 2.36 6.37
CA SER A 32 20.67 1.98 6.47
C SER A 32 20.85 0.46 6.41
N GLU A 33 21.97 0.01 5.82
CA GLU A 33 22.30 -1.43 5.70
C GLU A 33 22.31 -2.14 7.06
N ALA A 34 22.63 -1.43 8.14
CA ALA A 34 22.53 -1.93 9.51
C ALA A 34 21.09 -2.21 9.95
N THR A 35 20.15 -1.32 9.58
CA THR A 35 18.71 -1.53 9.82
C THR A 35 18.20 -2.72 9.01
N LEU A 36 18.67 -2.90 7.77
CA LEU A 36 18.29 -4.02 6.92
C LEU A 36 18.75 -5.36 7.49
N ASN A 37 19.98 -5.42 7.97
CA ASN A 37 20.52 -6.60 8.65
C ASN A 37 19.76 -6.91 9.96
N GLN A 38 19.26 -5.89 10.65
CA GLN A 38 18.37 -6.11 11.80
C GLN A 38 17.01 -6.67 11.40
N LEU A 39 16.39 -6.18 10.32
CA LEU A 39 15.08 -6.68 9.84
C LEU A 39 15.15 -8.08 9.24
N GLU A 40 16.24 -8.43 8.54
CA GLU A 40 16.48 -9.81 8.08
C GLU A 40 16.68 -10.78 9.26
N ARG A 41 17.30 -10.34 10.36
CA ARG A 41 17.41 -11.13 11.60
C ARG A 41 16.06 -11.38 12.29
N ILE A 42 15.06 -10.50 12.10
CA ILE A 42 13.69 -10.75 12.57
C ILE A 42 13.01 -11.83 11.69
N ALA A 43 13.44 -11.96 10.44
CA ALA A 43 12.96 -12.97 9.49
C ALA A 43 13.44 -14.40 9.83
N GLU A 44 14.56 -14.52 10.55
CA GLU A 44 15.08 -15.81 11.02
C GLU A 44 14.16 -16.41 12.09
N PRO A 45 14.03 -17.74 12.16
CA PRO A 45 13.22 -18.38 13.19
C PRO A 45 13.84 -18.14 14.56
N VAL A 46 13.35 -17.13 15.27
CA VAL A 46 13.72 -16.87 16.66
C VAL A 46 13.15 -18.00 17.51
N ALA A 47 14.03 -18.76 18.17
CA ALA A 47 13.63 -19.66 19.24
C ALA A 47 12.87 -18.85 20.30
N SER A 48 11.57 -19.10 20.42
CA SER A 48 10.68 -18.37 21.32
C SER A 48 11.23 -18.41 22.75
N THR A 49 11.75 -17.28 23.21
CA THR A 49 12.20 -17.07 24.59
C THR A 49 11.41 -15.93 25.22
N THR A 50 10.08 -15.96 25.11
CA THR A 50 9.22 -15.00 25.82
C THR A 50 8.77 -15.58 27.16
N LYS A 51 9.40 -15.11 28.25
CA LYS A 51 8.84 -15.18 29.61
C LYS A 51 7.66 -14.20 29.73
N GLY A 52 6.53 -14.58 29.17
CA GLY A 52 5.23 -13.97 29.47
C GLY A 52 4.28 -15.13 29.76
N ILE A 53 3.70 -15.18 30.96
CA ILE A 53 2.76 -16.24 31.35
C ILE A 53 1.51 -16.07 30.47
N PRO A 54 1.21 -16.98 29.53
CA PRO A 54 -0.02 -16.91 28.76
C PRO A 54 -1.20 -17.14 29.71
N ALA A 55 -2.36 -16.57 29.40
CA ALA A 55 -3.60 -16.96 30.05
C ALA A 55 -3.75 -18.49 30.01
N PRO A 56 -4.28 -19.15 31.06
CA PRO A 56 -4.29 -20.61 31.14
C PRO A 56 -5.04 -21.20 29.94
N GLY A 57 -4.32 -21.87 29.03
CA GLY A 57 -4.90 -22.63 27.92
C GLY A 57 -4.53 -22.21 26.49
N VAL A 58 -3.90 -21.05 26.27
CA VAL A 58 -3.47 -20.64 24.91
C VAL A 58 -1.96 -20.80 24.77
N LEU A 59 -1.53 -21.82 24.01
CA LEU A 59 -0.11 -22.03 23.69
C LEU A 59 0.35 -21.03 22.62
N PRO A 60 1.62 -20.57 22.67
CA PRO A 60 2.20 -19.75 21.60
C PRO A 60 2.15 -20.47 20.24
N VAL A 61 1.96 -19.70 19.16
CA VAL A 61 1.96 -20.26 17.80
C VAL A 61 3.34 -20.82 17.43
N ARG A 62 3.37 -22.03 16.86
CA ARG A 62 4.59 -22.66 16.32
C ARG A 62 4.68 -22.42 14.81
N ALA A 63 5.88 -22.19 14.29
CA ALA A 63 6.08 -21.94 12.86
C ALA A 63 5.66 -23.15 12.00
N GLU A 64 5.93 -24.37 12.46
CA GLU A 64 5.57 -25.62 11.78
C GLU A 64 4.05 -25.90 11.70
N ASP A 65 3.22 -25.12 12.38
CA ASP A 65 1.76 -25.25 12.33
C ASP A 65 1.13 -24.32 11.30
N LYS A 66 1.82 -23.23 10.92
CA LYS A 66 1.32 -22.30 9.88
C LYS A 66 1.15 -23.03 8.53
N ARG A 67 0.16 -22.65 7.74
CA ARG A 67 -0.07 -23.18 6.38
C ARG A 67 -0.35 -22.02 5.43
N VAL A 68 -0.13 -22.22 4.12
CA VAL A 68 -0.47 -21.20 3.12
C VAL A 68 -1.99 -21.01 3.10
N VAL A 69 -2.73 -22.10 2.97
CA VAL A 69 -4.20 -22.14 2.94
C VAL A 69 -4.71 -23.09 4.03
N ASN A 70 -5.90 -22.82 4.59
CA ASN A 70 -6.58 -23.63 5.60
C ASN A 70 -5.78 -23.88 6.90
N GLY A 71 -4.85 -22.98 7.25
CA GLY A 71 -4.14 -23.00 8.52
C GLY A 71 -5.09 -22.70 9.70
N GLN A 72 -4.88 -23.39 10.82
CA GLN A 72 -5.69 -23.24 12.03
C GLN A 72 -4.95 -22.46 13.15
N THR A 73 -3.75 -21.98 12.85
CA THR A 73 -2.95 -21.15 13.76
C THR A 73 -3.57 -19.77 13.93
N ASP A 74 -3.36 -19.13 15.08
CA ASP A 74 -3.79 -17.75 15.30
C ASP A 74 -3.13 -16.81 14.28
N ILE A 75 -3.96 -16.28 13.37
CA ILE A 75 -3.53 -15.44 12.25
C ILE A 75 -3.07 -14.06 12.70
N ASN A 76 -3.44 -13.61 13.91
CA ASN A 76 -3.05 -12.31 14.42
C ASN A 76 -1.59 -12.30 14.93
N GLN A 77 -0.94 -13.47 15.02
CA GLN A 77 0.44 -13.61 15.48
C GLN A 77 1.42 -13.69 14.31
N LEU A 78 2.10 -12.56 14.04
CA LEU A 78 3.06 -12.47 12.95
C LEU A 78 4.24 -13.43 13.13
N ALA A 79 4.83 -13.49 14.33
CA ALA A 79 5.93 -14.38 14.65
C ALA A 79 5.44 -15.66 15.35
N PRO A 80 6.15 -16.79 15.23
CA PRO A 80 7.37 -17.00 14.43
C PRO A 80 7.07 -17.21 12.94
N PHE A 81 8.03 -16.90 12.06
CA PHE A 81 7.86 -17.06 10.61
C PHE A 81 8.05 -18.50 10.15
N ARG A 82 7.14 -18.98 9.31
CA ARG A 82 7.32 -20.22 8.54
C ARG A 82 7.81 -19.93 7.14
N TYR A 83 7.38 -18.81 6.55
CA TYR A 83 7.70 -18.41 5.19
C TYR A 83 8.57 -17.14 5.18
N PRO A 84 9.85 -17.23 5.57
CA PRO A 84 10.72 -16.05 5.68
C PRO A 84 10.95 -15.35 4.33
N TRP A 85 10.83 -16.09 3.21
CA TRP A 85 10.90 -15.52 1.86
C TRP A 85 9.80 -14.47 1.62
N ALA A 86 8.63 -14.63 2.21
CA ALA A 86 7.52 -13.70 2.03
C ALA A 86 7.84 -12.35 2.68
N TRP A 87 8.42 -12.41 3.88
CA TRP A 87 8.91 -11.23 4.58
C TRP A 87 10.02 -10.53 3.79
N LYS A 88 10.95 -11.30 3.21
CA LYS A 88 12.00 -10.72 2.36
C LYS A 88 11.42 -10.01 1.14
N TYR A 89 10.42 -10.58 0.47
CA TYR A 89 9.76 -9.90 -0.65
C TYR A 89 9.00 -8.66 -0.21
N PHE A 90 8.34 -8.68 0.95
CA PHE A 90 7.74 -7.47 1.52
C PHE A 90 8.76 -6.36 1.74
N LEU A 91 9.91 -6.66 2.34
CA LEU A 91 10.98 -5.67 2.52
C LEU A 91 11.53 -5.16 1.19
N ASN A 92 11.70 -6.04 0.19
CA ASN A 92 12.17 -5.64 -1.13
C ASN A 92 11.16 -4.75 -1.86
N ALA A 93 9.88 -5.07 -1.80
CA ALA A 93 8.80 -4.28 -2.39
C ALA A 93 8.72 -2.87 -1.79
N ASN A 94 8.94 -2.72 -0.48
CA ASN A 94 9.00 -1.40 0.16
C ASN A 94 10.21 -0.56 -0.31
N ARG A 95 11.34 -1.19 -0.64
CA ARG A 95 12.50 -0.47 -1.20
C ARG A 95 12.26 0.03 -2.62
N ASN A 96 11.31 -0.55 -3.32
CA ASN A 96 10.90 -0.14 -4.67
C ASN A 96 9.77 0.90 -4.63
N HIS A 97 9.66 1.70 -3.56
CA HIS A 97 8.64 2.73 -3.48
C HIS A 97 8.87 3.83 -4.53
N TRP A 98 7.81 4.24 -5.21
CA TRP A 98 7.78 5.33 -6.16
C TRP A 98 6.37 5.96 -6.19
N THR A 99 6.26 7.17 -6.73
CA THR A 99 4.98 7.83 -7.00
C THR A 99 4.93 8.36 -8.43
N PRO A 100 3.77 8.30 -9.12
CA PRO A 100 3.62 8.89 -10.45
C PRO A 100 3.91 10.39 -10.49
N LEU A 101 3.79 11.10 -9.38
CA LEU A 101 4.06 12.54 -9.32
C LEU A 101 5.53 12.90 -9.53
N ASP A 102 6.45 11.96 -9.30
CA ASP A 102 7.89 12.17 -9.51
C ASP A 102 8.28 12.04 -11.00
N ILE A 103 7.35 11.61 -11.86
CA ILE A 103 7.59 11.38 -13.28
C ILE A 103 7.23 12.64 -14.08
N ASN A 104 8.21 13.24 -14.75
CA ASN A 104 7.98 14.40 -15.60
C ASN A 104 7.35 14.00 -16.95
N MET A 105 6.11 14.43 -17.17
CA MET A 105 5.32 14.14 -18.37
C MET A 105 5.34 15.25 -19.43
N THR A 106 6.16 16.31 -19.26
CA THR A 106 6.13 17.50 -20.15
C THR A 106 6.39 17.14 -21.62
N GLN A 107 7.36 16.26 -21.87
CA GLN A 107 7.71 15.83 -23.22
C GLN A 107 6.62 14.93 -23.82
N ASP A 108 6.07 14.01 -23.03
CA ASP A 108 5.00 13.10 -23.42
C ASP A 108 3.73 13.87 -23.85
N VAL A 109 3.39 14.94 -23.14
CA VAL A 109 2.29 15.84 -23.53
C VAL A 109 2.57 16.45 -24.91
N HIS A 110 3.76 16.99 -25.14
CA HIS A 110 4.12 17.55 -26.43
C HIS A 110 4.02 16.50 -27.55
N ASP A 111 4.59 15.32 -27.33
CA ASP A 111 4.65 14.28 -28.35
C ASP A 111 3.29 13.70 -28.69
N TYR A 112 2.42 13.55 -27.70
CA TYR A 112 1.04 13.12 -27.91
C TYR A 112 0.27 14.07 -28.85
N HIS A 113 0.41 15.37 -28.64
CA HIS A 113 -0.33 16.41 -29.37
C HIS A 113 0.28 16.77 -30.73
N HIS A 114 1.60 16.64 -30.89
CA HIS A 114 2.31 17.19 -32.05
C HIS A 114 3.15 16.17 -32.84
N THR A 115 3.54 15.05 -32.24
CA THR A 115 4.45 14.08 -32.86
C THR A 115 3.72 12.82 -33.32
N LEU A 116 2.85 12.25 -32.47
CA LEU A 116 2.19 10.97 -32.76
C LEU A 116 1.21 11.05 -33.93
N THR A 117 1.25 10.03 -34.78
CA THR A 117 0.25 9.80 -35.81
C THR A 117 -1.09 9.35 -35.19
N PRO A 118 -2.22 9.50 -35.92
CA PRO A 118 -3.52 9.02 -35.44
C PRO A 118 -3.53 7.51 -35.08
N GLN A 119 -2.77 6.70 -35.83
CA GLN A 119 -2.67 5.26 -35.60
C GLN A 119 -1.90 4.95 -34.32
N GLU A 120 -0.82 5.66 -34.04
CA GLU A 120 -0.05 5.51 -32.80
C GLU A 120 -0.86 5.96 -31.59
N ARG A 121 -1.59 7.09 -31.67
CA ARG A 121 -2.52 7.50 -30.60
C ARG A 121 -3.60 6.45 -30.35
N HIS A 122 -4.18 5.89 -31.41
CA HIS A 122 -5.19 4.83 -31.27
C HIS A 122 -4.65 3.61 -30.52
N VAL A 123 -3.43 3.17 -30.83
CA VAL A 123 -2.78 2.06 -30.11
C VAL A 123 -2.51 2.45 -28.66
N TYR A 124 -1.96 3.65 -28.42
CA TYR A 124 -1.66 4.14 -27.08
C TYR A 124 -2.92 4.18 -26.19
N GLU A 125 -3.99 4.80 -26.66
CA GLU A 125 -5.26 4.91 -25.92
C GLU A 125 -5.89 3.53 -25.64
N ASN A 126 -5.82 2.59 -26.59
CA ASN A 126 -6.32 1.24 -26.40
C ASN A 126 -5.52 0.46 -25.35
N VAL A 127 -4.20 0.52 -25.41
CA VAL A 127 -3.32 -0.15 -24.43
C VAL A 127 -3.53 0.47 -23.06
N LEU A 128 -3.57 1.80 -22.97
CA LEU A 128 -3.78 2.52 -21.71
C LEU A 128 -5.14 2.16 -21.08
N SER A 129 -6.21 2.13 -21.87
CA SER A 129 -7.55 1.73 -21.41
C SER A 129 -7.57 0.29 -20.87
N TYR A 130 -6.93 -0.63 -21.59
CA TYR A 130 -6.82 -2.02 -21.17
C TYR A 130 -6.09 -2.15 -19.83
N LEU A 131 -4.90 -1.55 -19.71
CA LEU A 131 -4.07 -1.62 -18.51
C LEU A 131 -4.77 -1.01 -17.29
N THR A 132 -5.46 0.10 -17.48
CA THR A 132 -6.23 0.75 -16.41
C THR A 132 -7.30 -0.19 -15.84
N THR A 133 -7.98 -0.93 -16.71
CA THR A 133 -9.02 -1.88 -16.27
C THR A 133 -8.41 -3.16 -15.71
N SER A 134 -7.34 -3.68 -16.32
CA SER A 134 -6.71 -4.94 -15.89
C SER A 134 -6.14 -4.85 -14.49
N ASP A 135 -5.50 -3.74 -14.13
CA ASP A 135 -4.81 -3.62 -12.84
C ASP A 135 -5.83 -3.44 -11.70
N ILE A 136 -6.97 -2.79 -11.96
CA ILE A 136 -8.10 -2.77 -11.02
C ILE A 136 -8.64 -4.19 -10.79
N LEU A 137 -8.77 -5.00 -11.84
CA LEU A 137 -9.22 -6.39 -11.70
C LEU A 137 -8.21 -7.24 -10.94
N ALA A 138 -6.91 -7.07 -11.21
CA ALA A 138 -5.83 -7.74 -10.50
C ALA A 138 -5.83 -7.37 -9.00
N MET A 139 -5.89 -6.08 -8.69
CA MET A 139 -5.98 -5.55 -7.32
C MET A 139 -7.16 -6.18 -6.57
N ARG A 140 -8.35 -6.19 -7.18
CA ARG A 140 -9.56 -6.75 -6.57
C ARG A 140 -9.45 -8.25 -6.35
N ASN A 141 -8.95 -9.00 -7.33
CA ASN A 141 -8.76 -10.44 -7.21
C ASN A 141 -7.79 -10.77 -6.06
N ILE A 142 -6.67 -10.07 -6.03
CA ILE A 142 -5.64 -10.26 -5.01
C ILE A 142 -6.17 -9.89 -3.62
N GLY A 143 -6.78 -8.71 -3.49
CA GLY A 143 -7.24 -8.16 -2.21
C GLY A 143 -8.48 -8.86 -1.64
N LEU A 144 -9.39 -9.35 -2.49
CA LEU A 144 -10.66 -9.94 -2.03
C LEU A 144 -10.68 -11.47 -2.10
N ALA A 145 -10.12 -12.08 -3.15
CA ALA A 145 -10.21 -13.52 -3.34
C ALA A 145 -8.96 -14.26 -2.83
N VAL A 146 -7.76 -13.78 -3.18
CA VAL A 146 -6.51 -14.47 -2.81
C VAL A 146 -6.19 -14.27 -1.34
N MET A 147 -6.20 -13.02 -0.87
CA MET A 147 -5.85 -12.67 0.52
C MET A 147 -6.77 -13.37 1.54
N GLU A 148 -8.06 -13.53 1.22
CA GLU A 148 -9.05 -14.23 2.06
C GLU A 148 -8.68 -15.70 2.31
N LYS A 149 -8.03 -16.38 1.34
CA LYS A 149 -7.66 -17.80 1.46
C LYS A 149 -6.29 -18.00 2.10
N MET A 150 -5.48 -16.96 2.19
CA MET A 150 -4.17 -17.04 2.85
C MET A 150 -4.33 -17.04 4.36
N SER A 151 -3.70 -18.01 5.03
CA SER A 151 -3.85 -18.22 6.48
C SER A 151 -2.58 -17.94 7.29
N ALA A 152 -1.43 -17.70 6.63
CA ALA A 152 -0.21 -17.27 7.30
C ALA A 152 -0.06 -15.74 7.23
N PRO A 153 0.12 -15.05 8.38
CA PRO A 153 0.14 -13.59 8.42
C PRO A 153 1.28 -12.96 7.62
N GLU A 154 2.47 -13.57 7.59
CA GLU A 154 3.59 -13.04 6.80
C GLU A 154 3.31 -13.00 5.28
N LEU A 155 2.44 -13.88 4.78
CA LEU A 155 1.98 -13.87 3.39
C LEU A 155 0.96 -12.75 3.16
N GLN A 156 0.03 -12.57 4.10
CA GLN A 156 -0.98 -11.52 4.01
C GLN A 156 -0.36 -10.11 4.02
N ILE A 157 0.69 -9.89 4.81
CA ILE A 157 1.41 -8.61 4.82
C ILE A 157 2.07 -8.33 3.46
N TYR A 158 2.73 -9.33 2.87
CA TYR A 158 3.26 -9.18 1.51
C TYR A 158 2.14 -8.95 0.49
N GLN A 159 1.02 -9.64 0.65
CA GLN A 159 -0.12 -9.49 -0.25
C GLN A 159 -0.74 -8.08 -0.17
N ALA A 160 -0.82 -7.49 1.02
CA ALA A 160 -1.26 -6.12 1.22
C ALA A 160 -0.35 -5.12 0.50
N ARG A 161 0.97 -5.39 0.49
CA ARG A 161 1.91 -4.57 -0.28
C ARG A 161 1.69 -4.69 -1.80
N GLN A 162 1.40 -5.88 -2.32
CA GLN A 162 1.05 -6.04 -3.74
C GLN A 162 -0.27 -5.32 -4.10
N VAL A 163 -1.30 -5.40 -3.24
CA VAL A 163 -2.56 -4.66 -3.45
C VAL A 163 -2.29 -3.15 -3.55
N TYR A 164 -1.41 -2.63 -2.70
CA TYR A 164 -0.99 -1.23 -2.77
C TYR A 164 -0.24 -0.90 -4.06
N GLU A 165 0.63 -1.79 -4.56
CA GLU A 165 1.33 -1.61 -5.84
C GLU A 165 0.37 -1.56 -7.03
N GLU A 166 -0.66 -2.41 -7.06
CA GLU A 166 -1.69 -2.32 -8.12
C GLU A 166 -2.53 -1.04 -8.02
N ALA A 167 -2.73 -0.51 -6.81
CA ALA A 167 -3.35 0.80 -6.62
C ALA A 167 -2.43 1.94 -7.13
N LEU A 168 -1.12 1.83 -6.93
CA LEU A 168 -0.15 2.78 -7.51
C LEU A 168 -0.13 2.71 -9.03
N HIS A 169 -0.21 1.51 -9.63
CA HIS A 169 -0.33 1.37 -11.08
C HIS A 169 -1.59 2.07 -11.60
N THR A 170 -2.73 1.84 -10.95
CA THR A 170 -4.01 2.50 -11.29
C THR A 170 -3.91 4.01 -11.18
N TRP A 171 -3.29 4.52 -10.10
CA TRP A 171 -3.07 5.96 -9.94
C TRP A 171 -2.17 6.55 -11.03
N THR A 172 -1.18 5.79 -11.49
CA THR A 172 -0.27 6.21 -12.57
C THR A 172 -1.02 6.39 -13.88
N TYR A 173 -1.91 5.46 -14.24
CA TYR A 173 -2.72 5.65 -15.45
C TYR A 173 -3.62 6.87 -15.34
N GLN A 174 -4.24 7.11 -14.17
CA GLN A 174 -5.02 8.34 -13.95
C GLN A 174 -4.16 9.59 -14.13
N HIS A 175 -2.93 9.59 -13.58
CA HIS A 175 -2.01 10.70 -13.74
C HIS A 175 -1.68 10.97 -15.21
N CYS A 176 -1.43 9.92 -16.00
CA CYS A 176 -1.19 10.06 -17.45
C CYS A 176 -2.42 10.61 -18.18
N ILE A 177 -3.61 10.07 -17.88
CA ILE A 177 -4.89 10.48 -18.49
C ILE A 177 -5.16 11.98 -18.24
N GLU A 178 -5.02 12.42 -16.99
CA GLU A 178 -5.22 13.82 -16.61
C GLU A 178 -4.18 14.76 -17.21
N THR A 179 -2.91 14.35 -17.18
CA THR A 179 -1.80 15.21 -17.63
C THR A 179 -1.79 15.40 -19.14
N ILE A 180 -2.09 14.35 -19.91
CA ILE A 180 -2.18 14.44 -21.38
C ILE A 180 -3.48 15.13 -21.82
N GLY A 181 -4.53 15.05 -21.00
CA GLY A 181 -5.85 15.63 -21.29
C GLY A 181 -6.74 14.72 -22.12
N LEU A 182 -6.71 13.41 -21.84
CA LEU A 182 -7.54 12.42 -22.52
C LEU A 182 -8.99 12.44 -22.00
N ASP A 183 -9.96 12.04 -22.83
CA ASP A 183 -11.34 11.85 -22.39
C ASP A 183 -11.43 10.64 -21.47
N GLN A 184 -11.58 10.90 -20.17
CA GLN A 184 -11.71 9.86 -19.15
C GLN A 184 -12.91 8.96 -19.42
N GLY A 185 -14.04 9.53 -19.83
CA GLY A 185 -15.27 8.77 -20.09
C GLY A 185 -15.08 7.77 -21.23
N GLU A 186 -14.33 8.17 -22.25
CA GLU A 186 -13.96 7.28 -23.35
C GLU A 186 -12.98 6.18 -22.89
N ILE A 187 -11.85 6.57 -22.28
CA ILE A 187 -10.80 5.64 -21.86
C ILE A 187 -11.34 4.58 -20.90
N TYR A 188 -12.13 4.98 -19.91
CA TYR A 188 -12.70 4.06 -18.92
C TYR A 188 -13.84 3.18 -19.45
N ASN A 189 -14.47 3.50 -20.59
CA ASN A 189 -15.55 2.69 -21.15
C ASN A 189 -15.13 1.81 -22.33
N ARG A 190 -13.92 1.98 -22.88
CA ARG A 190 -13.42 1.19 -24.01
C ARG A 190 -13.36 -0.33 -23.76
N TYR A 191 -13.23 -0.79 -22.51
CA TYR A 191 -13.28 -2.23 -22.19
C TYR A 191 -14.66 -2.88 -22.39
N ARG A 192 -15.72 -2.07 -22.58
CA ARG A 192 -17.12 -2.54 -22.65
C ARG A 192 -17.59 -2.83 -24.07
N VAL A 193 -16.77 -2.52 -25.07
CA VAL A 193 -17.09 -2.60 -26.50
C VAL A 193 -16.34 -3.78 -27.09
#